data_AF-A0A5C6BSR6-F1
#
_entry.id   AF-A0A5C6BSR6-F1
#
_cell.length_a   1.000
_cell.length_b   1.000
_cell.length_c   1.000
_cell.angle_alpha   90.00
_cell.angle_beta   90.00
_cell.angle_gamma   90.00
#
_symmetry.space_group_name_H-M   'P 1'
#
loop_
_entity.id
_entity.type
_entity.pdbx_description
1 polymer ?
#
loop_
_entity_poly.entity_id
_entity_poly.type
_entity_poly.pdbx_seq_one_letter_code
_entity_poly.pdbx_strand_id
1 'polypeptide(L)'
;MQAMRIFGLKFAVAFRGLGISLRDQSSLQIHVLASIVVLGIATYLEFEWWRWAVLILAITVVIAAELMNTAIERLVRVLHAQRHPEIGDALDTAAAAVLVTAIGAAAIGVLVLL
;
A
#
# COMPACT_ATOMS: atom_id res chain seq x y z
N MET A 1 15.93 -0.11 29.21
CA MET A 1 16.05 1.19 28.48
C MET A 1 16.64 1.04 27.06
N GLN A 2 17.67 0.22 26.83
CA GLN A 2 18.30 0.05 25.50
C GLN A 2 17.38 -0.62 24.45
N ALA A 3 16.64 -1.66 24.82
CA ALA A 3 15.68 -2.34 23.93
C ALA A 3 14.53 -1.43 23.46
N MET A 4 14.02 -0.58 24.35
CA MET A 4 12.95 0.38 24.04
C MET A 4 13.43 1.48 23.08
N ARG A 5 14.71 1.88 23.19
CA ARG A 5 15.38 2.82 22.28
C ARG A 5 15.63 2.21 20.90
N ILE A 6 15.99 0.92 20.82
CA ILE A 6 16.13 0.18 19.56
C ILE A 6 14.78 -0.01 18.87
N PHE A 7 13.72 -0.31 19.63
CA PHE A 7 12.37 -0.46 19.08
C PHE A 7 11.88 0.86 18.47
N GLY A 8 11.96 1.98 19.21
CA GLY A 8 11.58 3.30 18.69
C GLY A 8 12.32 3.69 17.40
N LEU A 9 13.60 3.33 17.28
CA LEU A 9 14.38 3.55 16.06
C LEU A 9 13.85 2.74 14.86
N LYS A 10 13.40 1.50 15.05
CA LYS A 10 12.81 0.68 13.98
C LYS A 10 11.52 1.29 13.44
N PHE A 11 10.64 1.79 14.32
CA PHE A 11 9.42 2.49 13.88
C PHE A 11 9.74 3.78 13.15
N ALA A 12 10.70 4.57 13.64
CA ALA A 12 11.12 5.79 12.95
C ALA A 12 11.61 5.51 11.51
N VAL A 13 12.36 4.41 11.31
CA VAL A 13 12.80 3.98 9.97
C VAL A 13 11.60 3.56 9.10
N ALA A 14 10.66 2.77 9.63
CA ALA A 14 9.47 2.36 8.90
C ALA A 14 8.58 3.55 8.51
N PHE A 15 8.32 4.47 9.44
CA PHE A 15 7.55 5.69 9.16
C PHE A 15 8.24 6.62 8.17
N ARG A 16 9.58 6.71 8.21
CA ARG A 16 10.33 7.41 7.18
C ARG A 16 10.11 6.78 5.80
N GLY A 17 10.12 5.45 5.71
CA GLY A 17 9.82 4.72 4.46
C GLY A 17 8.42 5.03 3.92
N LEU A 18 7.41 5.00 4.79
CA LEU A 18 6.04 5.40 4.43
C LEU A 18 5.98 6.84 3.93
N GLY A 19 6.60 7.78 4.65
CA GLY A 19 6.60 9.20 4.28
C GLY A 19 7.31 9.48 2.94
N ILE A 20 8.37 8.74 2.63
CA ILE A 20 9.06 8.81 1.33
C ILE A 20 8.13 8.31 0.22
N SER A 21 7.51 7.14 0.40
CA SER A 21 6.64 6.56 -0.62
C SER A 21 5.39 7.42 -0.86
N LEU A 22 4.82 8.00 0.19
CA LEU A 22 3.64 8.88 0.09
C LEU A 22 3.92 10.18 -0.67
N ARG A 23 5.14 10.71 -0.59
CA ARG A 23 5.51 11.95 -1.28
C ARG A 23 5.81 11.72 -2.76
N ASP A 24 6.47 10.61 -3.06
CA ASP A 24 7.06 10.41 -4.37
C ASP A 24 6.14 9.62 -5.34
N GLN A 25 5.14 8.89 -4.83
CA GLN A 25 4.28 8.01 -5.66
C GLN A 25 2.81 8.44 -5.61
N SER A 26 2.28 8.84 -6.76
CA SER A 26 0.87 9.26 -6.91
C SER A 26 -0.11 8.11 -6.72
N SER A 27 0.25 6.89 -7.12
CA SER A 27 -0.52 5.65 -6.89
C SER A 27 -0.82 5.44 -5.40
N LEU A 28 0.19 5.54 -4.53
CA LEU A 28 -0.01 5.41 -3.09
C LEU A 28 -0.91 6.50 -2.52
N GLN A 29 -0.78 7.75 -2.99
CA GLN A 29 -1.65 8.86 -2.59
C GLN A 29 -3.12 8.57 -2.94
N ILE A 30 -3.38 8.06 -4.15
CA ILE A 30 -4.72 7.69 -4.60
C ILE A 30 -5.29 6.57 -3.72
N HIS A 31 -4.51 5.53 -3.43
CA HIS A 31 -4.96 4.43 -2.57
C HIS A 31 -5.28 4.90 -1.16
N VAL A 32 -4.46 5.79 -0.58
CA VAL A 32 -4.73 6.37 0.76
C VAL A 32 -5.99 7.25 0.74
N LEU A 33 -6.15 8.11 -0.28
CA LEU A 33 -7.35 8.94 -0.40
C LEU A 33 -8.62 8.10 -0.54
N ALA A 34 -8.59 7.09 -1.43
CA ALA A 34 -9.70 6.16 -1.60
C ALA A 34 -10.02 5.42 -0.29
N SER A 35 -9.00 4.99 0.45
CA SER A 35 -9.15 4.34 1.75
C SER A 35 -9.84 5.26 2.76
N ILE A 36 -9.44 6.53 2.85
CA ILE A 36 -10.07 7.52 3.73
C ILE A 36 -11.55 7.70 3.39
N VAL A 37 -11.87 7.82 2.10
CA VAL A 37 -13.26 7.98 1.63
C VAL A 37 -14.11 6.76 2.03
N VAL A 38 -13.62 5.55 1.76
CA VAL A 38 -14.39 4.32 2.05
C VAL A 38 -14.54 4.09 3.56
N LEU A 39 -13.52 4.40 4.37
CA LEU A 39 -13.63 4.34 5.84
C LEU A 39 -14.63 5.38 6.37
N GLY A 40 -14.70 6.57 5.76
CA GLY A 40 -15.71 7.58 6.06
C GLY A 40 -17.13 7.09 5.77
N ILE A 41 -17.34 6.44 4.62
CA ILE A 41 -18.63 5.84 4.26
C ILE A 41 -18.98 4.70 5.24
N ALA A 42 -18.02 3.83 5.58
CA ALA A 42 -18.23 2.74 6.54
C ALA A 42 -18.66 3.26 7.93
N THR A 43 -18.10 4.39 8.35
CA THR A 43 -18.50 5.07 9.59
C THR A 43 -19.92 5.63 9.51
N TYR A 44 -20.27 6.27 8.39
CA TYR A 44 -21.61 6.81 8.17
C TYR A 44 -22.70 5.74 8.10
N LEU A 45 -22.37 4.56 7.57
CA LEU A 45 -23.28 3.41 7.46
C LEU A 45 -23.28 2.48 8.69
N GLU A 46 -22.61 2.87 9.79
CA GLU A 46 -22.57 2.12 11.05
C GLU A 46 -22.22 0.63 10.87
N PHE A 47 -21.14 0.36 10.13
CA PHE A 47 -20.73 -1.01 9.83
C PHE A 47 -20.47 -1.87 11.08
N GLU A 48 -20.96 -3.11 11.04
CA GLU A 48 -20.60 -4.17 11.98
C GLU A 48 -19.09 -4.44 12.00
N TRP A 49 -18.57 -4.91 13.14
CA TRP A 49 -17.13 -5.12 13.37
C TRP A 49 -16.45 -6.03 12.34
N TRP A 50 -17.17 -7.02 11.80
CA TRP A 50 -16.61 -7.96 10.81
C TRP A 50 -16.43 -7.29 9.43
N ARG A 51 -17.32 -6.36 9.06
CA ARG A 51 -17.19 -5.55 7.82
C ARG A 51 -15.97 -4.65 7.90
N TRP A 52 -15.74 -4.05 9.07
CA TRP A 52 -14.52 -3.29 9.35
C TRP A 52 -13.25 -4.13 9.21
N ALA A 53 -13.23 -5.33 9.78
CA ALA A 53 -12.07 -6.21 9.71
C ALA A 53 -11.70 -6.55 8.24
N VAL A 54 -12.70 -6.88 7.43
CA VAL A 54 -12.52 -7.18 6.00
C VAL A 54 -12.05 -5.94 5.23
N LEU A 55 -12.63 -4.78 5.50
CA LEU A 55 -12.27 -3.51 4.84
C LEU A 55 -10.83 -3.09 5.17
N ILE A 56 -10.45 -3.14 6.44
CA ILE A 56 -9.10 -2.80 6.91
C ILE A 56 -8.07 -3.76 6.30
N LEU A 57 -8.39 -5.06 6.23
CA LEU A 57 -7.51 -6.04 5.61
C LEU A 57 -7.30 -5.74 4.13
N ALA A 58 -8.37 -5.47 3.39
CA ALA A 58 -8.31 -5.14 1.96
C ALA A 58 -7.43 -3.89 1.70
N ILE A 59 -7.65 -2.82 2.46
CA ILE A 59 -6.85 -1.58 2.39
C ILE A 59 -5.38 -1.88 2.70
N THR A 60 -5.11 -2.64 3.77
CA THR A 60 -3.75 -2.96 4.21
C THR A 60 -2.98 -3.72 3.13
N VAL A 61 -3.62 -4.68 2.46
CA VAL A 61 -2.99 -5.46 1.39
C VAL A 61 -2.62 -4.59 0.19
N VAL A 62 -3.50 -3.67 -0.23
CA VAL A 62 -3.21 -2.74 -1.33
C VAL A 62 -2.03 -1.84 -1.00
N ILE A 63 -2.03 -1.25 0.20
CA ILE A 63 -0.93 -0.37 0.64
C ILE A 63 0.38 -1.14 0.75
N ALA A 64 0.36 -2.38 1.26
CA ALA A 64 1.55 -3.22 1.33
C ALA A 64 2.11 -3.58 -0.05
N ALA A 65 1.24 -3.92 -1.01
CA ALA A 65 1.64 -4.20 -2.39
C ALA A 65 2.27 -2.96 -3.05
N GLU A 66 1.67 -1.79 -2.87
CA GLU A 66 2.16 -0.53 -3.42
C GLU A 66 3.54 -0.11 -2.85
N LEU A 67 3.74 -0.31 -1.54
CA LEU A 67 5.03 -0.07 -0.88
C LEU A 67 6.10 -1.03 -1.39
N MET A 68 5.74 -2.30 -1.61
CA MET A 68 6.66 -3.29 -2.18
C MET A 68 7.03 -2.95 -3.62
N ASN A 69 6.04 -2.59 -4.46
CA ASN A 69 6.27 -2.12 -5.83
C ASN A 69 7.25 -0.94 -5.84
N THR A 70 6.99 0.07 -5.01
CA THR A 70 7.86 1.25 -4.89
C THR A 70 9.28 0.89 -4.43
N ALA A 71 9.43 -0.05 -3.50
CA ALA A 71 10.73 -0.48 -3.03
C ALA A 71 11.53 -1.17 -4.14
N ILE A 72 10.88 -2.04 -4.93
CA ILE A 72 11.48 -2.73 -6.07
C ILE A 72 11.89 -1.71 -7.15
N GLU A 73 10.99 -0.79 -7.52
CA GLU A 73 11.27 0.28 -8.49
C GLU A 73 12.50 1.11 -8.10
N ARG A 74 12.60 1.50 -6.82
CA ARG A 74 13.74 2.28 -6.32
C ARG A 74 15.03 1.47 -6.36
N LEU A 75 14.99 0.21 -5.96
CA LEU A 75 16.16 -0.67 -5.98
C LEU A 75 16.68 -0.84 -7.41
N VAL A 76 15.78 -1.15 -8.35
CA VAL A 76 16.10 -1.30 -9.77
C VAL A 76 16.70 -0.01 -10.33
N ARG A 77 16.10 1.15 -10.05
CA ARG A 77 16.57 2.46 -10.54
C ARG A 77 18.00 2.76 -10.10
N VAL A 78 18.40 2.34 -8.90
CA VAL A 78 19.76 2.54 -8.37
C VAL A 78 20.74 1.53 -8.95
N LEU A 79 20.35 0.25 -9.05
CA LEU A 79 21.25 -0.82 -9.48
C LEU A 79 21.46 -0.87 -11.00
N HIS A 80 20.45 -0.49 -11.80
CA HIS A 80 20.44 -0.66 -13.25
C HIS A 80 19.95 0.62 -13.95
N ALA A 81 20.85 1.60 -14.06
CA ALA A 81 20.55 2.86 -14.74
C ALA A 81 20.26 2.69 -16.25
N GLN A 82 20.79 1.64 -16.88
CA GLN A 82 20.44 1.25 -18.24
C GLN A 82 19.32 0.20 -18.19
N ARG A 83 18.18 0.49 -18.82
CA ARG A 83 17.01 -0.41 -18.83
C ARG A 83 17.29 -1.65 -19.69
N HIS A 84 17.39 -2.80 -19.03
CA HIS A 84 17.36 -4.11 -19.69
C HIS A 84 15.89 -4.54 -19.90
N PRO A 85 15.51 -5.21 -21.01
CA PRO A 85 14.13 -5.64 -21.25
C PRO A 85 13.51 -6.44 -20.08
N GLU A 86 14.25 -7.41 -19.53
CA GLU A 86 13.79 -8.23 -18.39
C GLU A 86 13.51 -7.43 -17.11
N ILE A 87 14.18 -6.27 -16.95
CA ILE A 87 13.90 -5.37 -15.82
C ILE A 87 12.54 -4.71 -16.01
N GLY A 88 12.17 -4.38 -17.25
CA GLY A 88 10.83 -3.90 -17.59
C GLY A 88 9.78 -4.90 -17.15
N ASP A 89 9.93 -6.16 -17.56
CA ASP A 89 8.99 -7.24 -17.23
C ASP A 89 8.84 -7.43 -15.71
N ALA A 90 9.94 -7.31 -14.95
CA ALA A 90 9.91 -7.42 -13.50
C ALA A 90 9.15 -6.24 -12.84
N LEU A 91 9.36 -5.01 -13.33
CA LEU A 91 8.63 -3.83 -12.84
C LEU A 91 7.15 -3.89 -13.20
N ASP A 92 6.83 -4.31 -14.43
CA ASP A 92 5.45 -4.46 -14.88
C ASP A 92 4.72 -5.54 -14.07
N THR A 93 5.42 -6.62 -13.69
CA THR A 93 4.87 -7.66 -12.80
C THR A 93 4.61 -7.13 -11.39
N ALA A 94 5.51 -6.30 -10.84
CA ALA A 94 5.30 -5.66 -9.54
C ALA A 94 4.10 -4.70 -9.56
N ALA A 95 3.94 -3.92 -10.63
CA ALA A 95 2.77 -3.08 -10.84
C ALA A 95 1.47 -3.89 -11.00
N ALA A 96 1.54 -5.05 -11.68
CA ALA A 96 0.40 -5.96 -11.81
C ALA A 96 -0.07 -6.50 -10.45
N ALA A 97 0.84 -6.74 -9.50
CA ALA A 97 0.46 -7.15 -8.13
C ALA A 97 -0.37 -6.06 -7.42
N VAL A 98 0.02 -4.78 -7.57
CA VAL A 98 -0.80 -3.66 -7.06
C VAL A 98 -2.17 -3.66 -7.72
N LEU A 99 -2.24 -3.81 -9.05
CA LEU A 99 -3.50 -3.81 -9.78
C LEU A 99 -4.45 -4.92 -9.30
N VAL A 100 -3.94 -6.15 -9.14
CA VAL A 100 -4.74 -7.30 -8.66
C VAL A 100 -5.29 -7.03 -7.25
N THR A 101 -4.45 -6.53 -6.35
CA THR A 101 -4.89 -6.21 -4.99
C THR A 101 -5.90 -5.06 -4.96
N ALA A 102 -5.74 -4.04 -5.81
CA ALA A 102 -6.67 -2.93 -5.93
C ALA A 102 -8.04 -3.35 -6.48
N ILE A 103 -8.08 -4.21 -7.50
CA ILE A 103 -9.32 -4.79 -8.02
C ILE A 103 -10.02 -5.64 -6.96
N GLY A 104 -9.25 -6.49 -6.25
CA GLY A 104 -9.79 -7.29 -5.15
C GLY A 104 -10.37 -6.43 -4.03
N ALA A 105 -9.66 -5.37 -3.63
CA ALA A 105 -10.14 -4.43 -2.62
C ALA A 105 -11.40 -3.67 -3.08
N ALA A 106 -11.49 -3.29 -4.36
CA ALA A 106 -12.69 -2.67 -4.91
C ALA A 106 -13.89 -3.62 -4.89
N ALA A 107 -13.70 -4.89 -5.28
CA ALA A 107 -14.75 -5.90 -5.21
C ALA A 107 -15.22 -6.14 -3.77
N ILE A 108 -14.29 -6.27 -2.82
CA ILE A 108 -14.60 -6.37 -1.39
C ILE A 108 -15.36 -5.12 -0.92
N GLY A 109 -14.91 -3.92 -1.30
CA GLY A 109 -15.57 -2.67 -0.95
C GLY A 109 -17.02 -2.63 -1.42
N VAL A 110 -17.30 -3.05 -2.65
CA VAL A 110 -18.68 -3.16 -3.16
C VAL A 110 -19.50 -4.16 -2.35
N LEU A 111 -18.99 -5.36 -2.09
CA LEU A 111 -19.69 -6.39 -1.34
C LEU A 111 -19.98 -5.97 0.11
N VAL A 112 -19.06 -5.22 0.71
CA VAL A 112 -19.18 -4.73 2.09
C VAL A 112 -20.00 -3.44 2.15
N LEU A 113 -20.28 -2.76 1.03
CA LEU A 113 -21.15 -1.58 0.99
C LEU A 113 -22.61 -1.92 0.70
N LEU A 114 -22.87 -3.00 -0.04
CA LEU A 114 -24.19 -3.60 -0.23
C LEU A 114 -24.72 -4.21 1.09
#